data_AF-A0A7S3H2H2-F1
#
_entry.id   AF-A0A7S3H2H2-F1
#
_cell.length_a   1.000
_cell.length_b   1.000
_cell.length_c   1.000
_cell.angle_alpha   90.00
_cell.angle_beta   90.00
_cell.angle_gamma   90.00
#
_symmetry.space_group_name_H-M   'P 1'
#
loop_
_entity.id
_entity.type
_entity.pdbx_description
1 polymer ?
#
loop_
_entity_poly.entity_id
_entity_poly.type
_entity_poly.pdbx_seq_one_letter_code
_entity_poly.pdbx_strand_id
1 'polypeptide(L)'
;VEYNIGRTMFETDRIPDGWVNRLNFMDEIWVPTDFAKEIFLKAGVLADKLVVLGEAVDTDFYRPMEIEALTERERIHLGLPNAAQLRSNPTVFLFVGKFETRKGLRTLLRAYYTTFSAEDNVLLIILTSAYHTSEDFEIQISALLAKENIPVDSLANP
;
A
#
# COMPACT_ATOMS: atom_id res chain seq x y z
N VAL A 1 31.74 19.93 12.67
CA VAL A 1 30.27 20.02 12.86
C VAL A 1 29.69 18.93 11.98
N GLU A 2 28.88 18.04 12.56
CA GLU A 2 28.21 16.97 11.79
C GLU A 2 26.99 17.54 11.08
N TYR A 3 26.72 17.03 9.88
CA TYR A 3 25.58 17.45 9.05
C TYR A 3 24.40 16.52 9.30
N ASN A 4 23.27 17.06 9.76
CA ASN A 4 22.13 16.30 10.27
C ASN A 4 20.88 16.50 9.42
N ILE A 5 20.34 15.40 8.92
CA ILE A 5 19.16 15.37 8.07
C ILE A 5 18.01 14.68 8.80
N GLY A 6 16.91 15.39 9.00
CA GLY A 6 15.67 14.83 9.55
C GLY A 6 14.72 14.39 8.44
N ARG A 7 14.56 13.10 8.19
CA ARG A 7 13.54 12.57 7.29
C ARG A 7 12.26 12.25 8.06
N THR A 8 11.18 12.94 7.73
CA THR A 8 9.91 12.80 8.48
C THR A 8 8.71 13.18 7.62
N MET A 9 7.55 12.69 8.04
CA MET A 9 6.26 13.05 7.47
C MET A 9 5.20 12.98 8.55
N PHE A 10 4.07 13.63 8.31
CA PHE A 10 2.89 13.48 9.14
C PHE A 10 1.67 13.47 8.22
N GLU A 11 0.87 12.39 8.28
CA GLU A 11 -0.24 12.13 7.37
C GLU A 11 -1.51 12.95 7.74
N THR A 12 -1.36 14.18 8.21
CA THR A 12 -2.47 15.06 8.60
C THR A 12 -2.21 16.51 8.15
N ASP A 13 -3.15 17.42 8.43
CA ASP A 13 -3.08 18.84 8.07
C ASP A 13 -2.13 19.69 8.95
N ARG A 14 -1.52 19.10 10.00
CA ARG A 14 -0.68 19.80 10.98
C ARG A 14 0.33 18.87 11.64
N ILE A 15 1.49 19.38 12.03
CA ILE A 15 2.45 18.60 12.84
C ILE A 15 2.19 18.78 14.34
N PRO A 16 2.60 17.80 15.19
CA PRO A 16 2.44 17.92 16.64
C PRO A 16 3.22 19.08 17.27
N ASP A 17 2.72 19.59 18.39
CA ASP A 17 3.36 20.66 19.15
C ASP A 17 4.79 20.28 19.58
N GLY A 18 5.69 21.25 19.50
CA GLY A 18 7.10 21.09 19.86
C GLY A 18 7.96 20.35 18.81
N TRP A 19 7.39 19.91 17.68
CA TRP A 19 8.19 19.38 16.57
C TRP A 19 9.02 20.47 15.90
N VAL A 20 8.44 21.65 15.68
CA VAL A 20 9.08 22.78 14.97
C VAL A 20 10.46 23.09 15.53
N ASN A 21 10.57 23.23 16.86
CA ASN A 21 11.85 23.54 17.52
C ASN A 21 12.90 22.47 17.21
N ARG A 22 12.52 21.18 17.30
CA ARG A 22 13.42 20.04 17.04
C ARG A 22 13.84 19.95 15.58
N LEU A 23 12.90 20.20 14.67
CA LEU A 23 13.15 20.17 13.23
C LEU A 23 14.07 21.31 12.80
N ASN A 24 13.89 22.51 13.37
CA ASN A 24 14.75 23.65 13.06
C ASN A 24 16.19 23.53 13.60
N PHE A 25 16.48 22.56 14.47
CA PHE A 25 17.86 22.22 14.87
C PHE A 25 18.62 21.38 13.82
N MET A 26 17.92 20.75 12.86
CA MET A 26 18.55 19.97 11.79
C MET A 26 19.08 20.88 10.69
N ASP A 27 20.02 20.40 9.87
CA ASP A 27 20.51 21.14 8.70
C ASP A 27 19.45 21.10 7.58
N GLU A 28 18.87 19.93 7.33
CA GLU A 28 17.77 19.73 6.38
C GLU A 28 16.65 18.87 6.98
N ILE A 29 15.44 19.11 6.50
CA ILE A 29 14.22 18.35 6.79
C ILE A 29 13.64 17.84 5.48
N TRP A 30 13.66 16.52 5.33
CA TRP A 30 13.18 15.84 4.14
C TRP A 30 11.75 15.35 4.35
N VAL A 31 10.85 15.85 3.52
CA VAL A 31 9.43 15.49 3.50
C VAL A 31 9.07 14.85 2.15
N PRO A 32 8.10 13.93 2.11
CA PRO A 32 7.86 13.10 0.93
C PRO A 32 7.18 13.84 -0.24
N THR A 33 6.50 14.95 0.04
CA THR A 33 5.65 15.64 -0.95
C THR A 33 5.62 17.14 -0.70
N ASP A 34 5.22 17.91 -1.72
CA ASP A 34 4.94 19.35 -1.57
C ASP A 34 3.83 19.63 -0.56
N PHE A 35 2.82 18.76 -0.48
CA PHE A 35 1.76 18.86 0.52
C PHE A 35 2.33 18.81 1.96
N ALA A 36 3.22 17.85 2.23
CA ALA A 36 3.89 17.78 3.53
C ALA A 36 4.79 19.00 3.76
N LYS A 37 5.49 19.48 2.73
CA LYS A 37 6.30 20.71 2.82
C LYS A 37 5.46 21.93 3.20
N GLU A 38 4.28 22.09 2.61
CA GLU A 38 3.36 23.17 2.95
C GLU A 38 2.89 23.11 4.41
N ILE A 39 2.56 21.91 4.91
CA ILE A 39 2.14 21.72 6.31
C ILE A 39 3.27 22.11 7.26
N PHE A 40 4.49 21.67 6.98
CA PHE A 40 5.65 21.95 7.83
C PHE A 40 6.02 23.43 7.80
N LEU A 41 5.96 24.06 6.62
CA LEU A 41 6.17 25.49 6.47
C LEU A 41 5.12 26.30 7.25
N LYS A 42 3.83 25.94 7.13
CA LYS A 42 2.72 26.59 7.88
C LYS A 42 2.88 26.43 9.38
N ALA A 43 3.47 25.32 9.83
CA ALA A 43 3.76 25.09 11.25
C ALA A 43 4.98 25.89 11.77
N GLY A 44 5.80 26.48 10.90
CA GLY A 44 6.96 27.31 11.27
C GLY A 44 8.32 26.63 11.12
N VAL A 45 8.40 25.51 10.40
CA VAL A 45 9.70 24.96 9.98
C VAL A 45 10.34 25.89 8.94
N LEU A 46 11.63 26.17 9.08
CA LEU A 46 12.34 27.11 8.22
C LEU A 46 12.39 26.61 6.76
N ALA A 47 12.05 27.50 5.82
CA ALA A 47 11.86 27.14 4.41
C ALA A 47 13.14 26.65 3.72
N ASP A 48 14.29 27.19 4.11
CA ASP A 48 15.62 26.83 3.62
C ASP A 48 16.05 25.42 4.05
N LYS A 49 15.43 24.88 5.11
CA LYS A 49 15.67 23.49 5.56
C LYS A 49 14.79 22.48 4.84
N LEU A 50 13.69 22.90 4.22
CA LEU A 50 12.67 21.98 3.68
C LEU A 50 12.99 21.49 2.27
N VAL A 51 13.33 20.21 2.17
CA VAL A 51 13.59 19.50 0.91
C VAL A 51 12.46 18.50 0.66
N VAL A 52 11.92 18.49 -0.56
CA VAL A 52 10.97 17.45 -0.99
C VAL A 52 11.77 16.29 -1.57
N LEU A 53 11.72 15.16 -0.89
CA LEU A 53 12.33 13.91 -1.34
C LEU A 53 11.34 12.77 -1.13
N GLY A 54 10.87 12.20 -2.25
CA GLY A 54 9.94 11.08 -2.25
C GLY A 54 10.50 9.83 -1.56
N GLU A 55 9.62 8.89 -1.25
CA GLU A 55 10.03 7.61 -0.66
C GLU A 55 10.71 6.74 -1.72
N ALA A 56 12.03 6.61 -1.59
CA ALA A 56 12.82 5.77 -2.49
C ALA A 56 12.66 4.28 -2.15
N VAL A 57 12.83 3.46 -3.19
CA VAL A 57 12.94 2.00 -3.08
C VAL A 57 14.29 1.56 -3.63
N ASP A 58 14.82 0.46 -3.10
CA ASP A 58 16.02 -0.17 -3.64
C ASP A 58 15.68 -0.88 -4.95
N THR A 59 16.03 -0.26 -6.08
CA THR A 59 15.69 -0.79 -7.41
C THR A 59 16.52 -2.01 -7.80
N ASP A 60 17.66 -2.23 -7.16
CA ASP A 60 18.46 -3.43 -7.37
C ASP A 60 17.83 -4.61 -6.65
N PHE A 61 17.34 -4.41 -5.42
CA PHE A 61 16.58 -5.40 -4.67
C PHE A 61 15.23 -5.70 -5.33
N TYR A 62 14.45 -4.68 -5.70
CA TYR A 62 13.13 -4.80 -6.32
C TYR A 62 13.16 -4.89 -7.85
N ARG A 63 14.27 -5.37 -8.42
CA ARG A 63 14.36 -5.59 -9.87
C ARG A 63 13.37 -6.69 -10.31
N PRO A 64 12.82 -6.62 -11.54
CA PRO A 64 12.02 -7.72 -12.09
C PRO A 64 12.78 -9.03 -12.05
N MET A 65 12.12 -10.10 -11.61
CA MET A 65 12.63 -11.47 -11.67
C MET A 65 12.02 -12.19 -12.87
N GLU A 66 12.76 -13.13 -13.47
CA GLU A 66 12.22 -14.04 -14.48
C GLU A 66 11.30 -15.05 -13.80
N ILE A 67 9.99 -14.77 -13.79
CA ILE A 67 8.98 -15.57 -13.09
C ILE A 67 8.84 -16.95 -13.76
N GLU A 68 9.13 -17.05 -15.06
CA GLU A 68 9.11 -18.29 -15.84
C GLU A 68 10.20 -19.28 -15.41
N ALA A 69 11.26 -18.80 -14.76
CA ALA A 69 12.35 -19.63 -14.25
C ALA A 69 12.07 -20.22 -12.85
N LEU A 70 11.01 -19.78 -12.17
CA LEU A 70 10.66 -20.25 -10.84
C LEU A 70 10.06 -21.66 -10.88
N THR A 71 10.55 -22.54 -10.01
CA THR A 71 9.91 -23.83 -9.75
C THR A 71 8.52 -23.65 -9.12
N GLU A 72 7.64 -24.64 -9.26
CA GLU A 72 6.31 -24.61 -8.62
C GLU A 72 6.41 -24.40 -7.10
N ARG A 73 7.42 -25.00 -6.46
CA ARG A 73 7.69 -24.84 -5.02
C ARG A 73 8.04 -23.39 -4.66
N GLU A 74 8.87 -22.72 -5.45
CA GLU A 74 9.23 -21.31 -5.24
C GLU A 74 8.03 -20.40 -5.45
N ARG A 75 7.20 -20.68 -6.46
CA ARG A 75 5.95 -19.94 -6.70
C ARG A 75 4.99 -20.06 -5.52
N ILE A 76 4.81 -21.26 -4.97
CA ILE A 76 3.99 -21.49 -3.76
C ILE A 76 4.57 -20.74 -2.56
N HIS A 77 5.88 -20.81 -2.35
CA HIS A 77 6.54 -20.12 -1.24
C HIS A 77 6.35 -18.59 -1.30
N LEU A 78 6.33 -18.03 -2.50
CA LEU A 78 6.10 -16.60 -2.75
C LEU A 78 4.61 -16.22 -2.77
N GLY A 79 3.69 -17.18 -2.57
CA GLY A 79 2.24 -16.94 -2.61
C GLY A 79 1.72 -16.56 -4.00
N LEU A 80 2.43 -16.94 -5.07
CA LEU A 80 1.97 -16.68 -6.44
C LEU A 80 0.86 -17.67 -6.82
N PRO A 81 -0.21 -17.22 -7.50
CA PRO A 81 -1.29 -18.11 -7.93
C PRO A 81 -0.74 -19.23 -8.82
N ASN A 82 -1.31 -20.43 -8.71
CA ASN A 82 -0.88 -21.56 -9.53
C ASN A 82 -1.03 -21.21 -11.02
N ALA A 83 -0.08 -21.58 -11.87
CA ALA A 83 -0.19 -21.39 -13.33
C ALA A 83 -1.48 -22.01 -13.88
N ALA A 84 -2.00 -23.08 -13.26
CA ALA A 84 -3.28 -23.68 -13.59
C ALA A 84 -4.51 -22.84 -13.20
N GLN A 85 -4.39 -21.88 -12.26
CA GLN A 85 -5.41 -20.88 -11.92
C GLN A 85 -5.41 -19.70 -12.90
N LEU A 86 -4.28 -19.45 -13.58
CA LEU A 86 -4.15 -18.40 -14.60
C LEU A 86 -4.57 -18.89 -16.00
N ARG A 87 -5.58 -19.78 -16.08
CA ARG A 87 -6.12 -20.19 -17.38
C ARG A 87 -6.50 -18.91 -18.13
N SER A 88 -6.07 -18.84 -19.40
CA SER A 88 -6.32 -17.75 -20.36
C SER A 88 -5.61 -16.39 -20.20
N ASN A 89 -4.44 -16.29 -19.55
CA ASN A 89 -3.66 -15.03 -19.51
C ASN A 89 -4.52 -13.79 -19.20
N PRO A 90 -5.22 -13.76 -18.05
CA PRO A 90 -6.09 -12.64 -17.73
C PRO A 90 -5.30 -11.35 -17.54
N THR A 91 -6.00 -10.21 -17.68
CA THR A 91 -5.45 -8.96 -17.14
C THR A 91 -5.51 -9.02 -15.61
N VAL A 92 -4.34 -9.01 -14.96
CA VAL A 92 -4.22 -9.15 -13.51
C VAL A 92 -4.14 -7.77 -12.85
N PHE A 93 -5.09 -7.49 -11.97
CA PHE A 93 -5.03 -6.39 -11.01
C PHE A 93 -4.46 -6.93 -9.69
N LEU A 94 -3.37 -6.34 -9.21
CA LEU A 94 -2.75 -6.69 -7.94
C LEU A 94 -2.94 -5.57 -6.92
N PHE A 95 -3.46 -5.92 -5.75
CA PHE A 95 -3.48 -5.05 -4.58
C PHE A 95 -2.61 -5.66 -3.47
N VAL A 96 -1.67 -4.87 -2.94
CA VAL A 96 -0.84 -5.24 -1.80
C VAL A 96 -1.03 -4.20 -0.70
N GLY A 97 -1.55 -4.60 0.46
CA GLY A 97 -1.74 -3.67 1.56
C GLY A 97 -2.49 -4.24 2.75
N LYS A 98 -2.32 -3.60 3.91
CA LYS A 98 -3.03 -3.94 5.14
C LYS A 98 -4.55 -3.80 4.96
N PHE A 99 -5.30 -4.65 5.65
CA PHE A 99 -6.75 -4.56 5.70
C PHE A 99 -7.17 -3.45 6.66
N GLU A 100 -7.24 -2.23 6.13
CA GLU A 100 -7.63 -1.04 6.86
C GLU A 100 -8.54 -0.18 5.98
N THR A 101 -9.47 0.53 6.60
CA THR A 101 -10.37 1.46 5.88
C THR A 101 -9.61 2.46 5.01
N ARG A 102 -8.48 2.99 5.49
CA ARG A 102 -7.64 3.96 4.76
C ARG A 102 -6.97 3.36 3.51
N LYS A 103 -6.85 2.04 3.42
CA LYS A 103 -6.30 1.36 2.23
C LYS A 103 -7.35 1.11 1.15
N GLY A 104 -8.62 1.44 1.41
CA GLY A 104 -9.64 1.55 0.36
C GLY A 104 -10.13 0.22 -0.23
N LEU A 105 -9.91 -0.91 0.45
CA LEU A 105 -10.24 -2.23 -0.07
C LEU A 105 -11.73 -2.39 -0.44
N ARG A 106 -12.62 -1.79 0.36
CA ARG A 106 -14.05 -1.69 0.06
C ARG A 106 -14.33 -1.03 -1.30
N THR A 107 -13.69 0.11 -1.54
CA THR A 107 -13.84 0.86 -2.79
C THR A 107 -13.30 0.07 -3.97
N LEU A 108 -12.15 -0.60 -3.80
CA LEU A 108 -11.57 -1.47 -4.81
C LEU A 108 -12.51 -2.62 -5.19
N LEU A 109 -13.01 -3.37 -4.21
CA LEU A 109 -13.93 -4.49 -4.44
C LEU A 109 -15.20 -3.99 -5.14
N ARG A 110 -15.82 -2.93 -4.62
CA ARG A 110 -17.00 -2.35 -5.27
C ARG A 110 -16.73 -1.98 -6.71
N ALA A 111 -15.65 -1.26 -6.99
CA ALA A 111 -15.29 -0.85 -8.35
C ALA A 111 -15.08 -2.07 -9.27
N TYR A 112 -14.38 -3.09 -8.79
CA TYR A 112 -14.15 -4.33 -9.55
C TYR A 112 -15.47 -5.01 -9.93
N TYR A 113 -16.34 -5.29 -8.94
CA TYR A 113 -17.63 -5.97 -9.18
C TYR A 113 -18.65 -5.14 -9.95
N THR A 114 -18.56 -3.80 -9.93
CA THR A 114 -19.43 -2.95 -10.75
C THR A 114 -18.91 -2.76 -12.18
N THR A 115 -17.62 -3.03 -12.42
CA THR A 115 -16.98 -2.81 -13.73
C THR A 115 -16.90 -4.08 -14.54
N PHE A 116 -16.62 -5.22 -13.90
CA PHE A 116 -16.35 -6.48 -14.58
C PHE A 116 -17.39 -7.54 -14.25
N SER A 117 -17.66 -8.42 -15.21
CA SER A 117 -18.48 -9.62 -15.04
C SER A 117 -17.64 -10.90 -15.13
N ALA A 118 -18.26 -12.06 -14.95
CA ALA A 118 -17.58 -13.35 -15.00
C ALA A 118 -17.08 -13.71 -16.42
N GLU A 119 -17.59 -13.04 -17.44
CA GLU A 119 -17.18 -13.18 -18.84
C GLU A 119 -15.91 -12.40 -19.17
N ASP A 120 -15.54 -11.41 -18.36
CA ASP A 120 -14.31 -10.64 -18.55
C ASP A 120 -13.08 -11.47 -18.13
N ASN A 121 -12.05 -11.49 -18.99
CA ASN A 121 -10.79 -12.18 -18.72
C ASN A 121 -9.88 -11.35 -17.82
N VAL A 122 -10.35 -11.05 -16.61
CA VAL A 122 -9.66 -10.25 -15.59
C VAL A 122 -9.56 -11.01 -14.27
N LEU A 123 -8.50 -10.74 -13.50
CA LEU A 123 -8.28 -11.34 -12.19
C LEU A 123 -7.83 -10.27 -11.20
N LEU A 124 -8.52 -10.18 -10.06
CA LEU A 124 -8.08 -9.37 -8.92
C LEU A 124 -7.41 -10.24 -7.85
N ILE A 125 -6.12 -9.99 -7.60
CA ILE A 125 -5.35 -10.61 -6.52
C ILE A 125 -5.19 -9.60 -5.40
N ILE A 126 -5.59 -10.00 -4.19
CA ILE A 126 -5.48 -9.18 -2.98
C ILE A 126 -4.53 -9.87 -2.01
N LEU A 127 -3.32 -9.32 -1.87
CA LEU A 127 -2.36 -9.72 -0.84
C LEU A 127 -2.50 -8.78 0.35
N THR A 128 -3.06 -9.28 1.45
CA THR A 128 -3.41 -8.46 2.60
C THR A 128 -3.08 -9.12 3.94
N SER A 129 -3.06 -8.31 4.99
CA SER A 129 -2.75 -8.72 6.37
C SER A 129 -3.63 -7.95 7.35
N ALA A 130 -3.93 -8.53 8.51
CA ALA A 130 -4.69 -7.88 9.58
C ALA A 130 -4.00 -6.63 10.16
N TYR A 131 -4.78 -5.71 10.72
CA TYR A 131 -4.31 -4.50 11.40
C TYR A 131 -4.46 -4.64 12.93
N HIS A 132 -3.36 -4.47 13.67
CA HIS A 132 -3.20 -4.48 15.14
C HIS A 132 -3.65 -5.72 15.93
N THR A 133 -4.68 -6.47 15.54
CA THR A 133 -5.09 -7.72 16.22
C THR A 133 -5.72 -8.71 15.24
N SER A 134 -5.54 -10.01 15.50
CA SER A 134 -6.11 -11.13 14.74
C SER A 134 -7.59 -11.38 15.07
N GLU A 135 -8.36 -10.37 15.49
CA GLU A 135 -9.81 -10.53 15.57
C GLU A 135 -10.32 -10.94 14.19
N ASP A 136 -11.13 -12.00 14.19
CA ASP A 136 -11.32 -12.95 13.08
C ASP A 136 -11.34 -12.27 11.70
N PHE A 137 -10.19 -12.32 11.03
CA PHE A 137 -9.93 -11.61 9.77
C PHE A 137 -10.95 -11.98 8.70
N GLU A 138 -11.35 -13.26 8.71
CA GLU A 138 -12.38 -13.83 7.86
C GLU A 138 -13.77 -13.24 8.15
N ILE A 139 -14.10 -12.93 9.40
CA ILE A 139 -15.35 -12.25 9.76
C ILE A 139 -15.37 -10.84 9.17
N GLN A 140 -14.25 -10.11 9.23
CA GLN A 140 -14.17 -8.75 8.68
C GLN A 140 -14.31 -8.76 7.15
N ILE A 141 -13.68 -9.72 6.47
CA ILE A 141 -13.83 -9.94 5.03
C ILE A 141 -15.28 -10.30 4.71
N SER A 142 -15.86 -11.27 5.41
CA SER A 142 -17.24 -11.71 5.20
C SER A 142 -18.24 -10.57 5.40
N ALA A 143 -18.06 -9.76 6.45
CA ALA A 143 -18.89 -8.59 6.70
C ALA A 143 -18.77 -7.53 5.60
N LEU A 144 -17.57 -7.34 5.03
CA LEU A 144 -17.35 -6.44 3.92
C LEU A 144 -18.07 -6.93 2.65
N LEU A 145 -17.92 -8.21 2.31
CA LEU A 145 -18.58 -8.81 1.15
C LEU A 145 -20.11 -8.72 1.26
N ALA A 146 -20.66 -9.10 2.43
CA ALA A 146 -22.08 -9.02 2.70
C ALA A 146 -22.61 -7.58 2.55
N LYS A 147 -21.86 -6.59 3.06
CA LYS A 147 -22.25 -5.16 2.96
C LYS A 147 -22.31 -4.65 1.52
N GLU A 148 -21.46 -5.17 0.65
CA GLU A 148 -21.42 -4.80 -0.78
C GLU A 148 -22.24 -5.74 -1.67
N ASN A 149 -22.98 -6.71 -1.10
CA ASN A 149 -23.71 -7.76 -1.81
C ASN A 149 -22.81 -8.58 -2.77
N ILE A 150 -21.56 -8.81 -2.35
CA ILE A 150 -20.60 -9.65 -3.08
C ILE A 150 -20.73 -11.09 -2.56
N PRO A 151 -20.91 -12.10 -3.45
CA PRO A 151 -20.97 -13.50 -3.05
C PRO A 151 -19.67 -13.98 -2.38
N VAL A 152 -19.74 -14.89 -1.39
CA VAL A 152 -18.55 -15.37 -0.65
C VAL A 152 -17.76 -16.42 -1.43
N ASP A 153 -18.46 -17.20 -2.27
CA ASP A 153 -17.92 -18.18 -3.20
C ASP A 153 -17.06 -17.58 -4.32
N SER A 154 -17.03 -16.26 -4.45
CA SER A 154 -16.14 -15.55 -5.36
C SER A 154 -14.68 -15.50 -4.87
N LEU A 155 -14.40 -15.87 -3.61
CA LEU A 155 -13.05 -15.89 -3.06
C LEU A 155 -12.41 -17.26 -3.30
N ALA A 156 -11.34 -17.28 -4.09
CA ALA A 156 -10.44 -18.42 -4.18
C ALA A 156 -9.22 -18.16 -3.29
N ASN A 157 -9.11 -18.90 -2.19
CA ASN A 157 -7.85 -18.99 -1.45
C ASN A 157 -6.91 -19.97 -2.18
N PRO A 158 -5.61 -19.65 -2.29
CA PRO A 158 -4.63 -20.56 -2.91
C PRO A 158 -4.48 -21.88 -2.16
#